data_AF-A0A1E3V7T6-F1
#
_entry.id   AF-A0A1E3V7T6-F1
#
_cell.length_a   1.000
_cell.length_b   1.000
_cell.length_c   1.000
_cell.angle_alpha   90.00
_cell.angle_beta   90.00
_cell.angle_gamma   90.00
#
_symmetry.space_group_name_H-M   'P 1'
#
loop_
_entity.id
_entity.type
_entity.pdbx_description
1 polymer ?
#
loop_
_entity_poly.entity_id
_entity_poly.type
_entity_poly.pdbx_seq_one_letter_code
_entity_poly.pdbx_strand_id
1 'polypeptide(L)'
;MNSSGTGDGNEYPASVRPLRLRAADAFTKNGAGGRPPDRPLVIIDKRELRRECLAQNISAAKPERDVLTYSSAEEWERHRQDGPPPCAVLLNVAERQLEDPDVESEVRNLVAELAPAPVILLTDTDELTQVVKALEYGAKGYIPSSVSIDVCLEAILLSMAGGIFVPASSIFAMRHLFEPGGMAARPYAGILTDRQVEVAEALRRGKANKMIAHELNLRESTVKVHIRNIMKRINASNRTEVAYKINDLFPDRLATD
;
A
#
# COMPACT_ATOMS: atom_id res chain seq x y z
N MET A 1 -36.01 38.20 43.05
CA MET A 1 -35.11 37.21 43.70
C MET A 1 -34.96 36.06 42.73
N ASN A 2 -34.05 36.19 41.75
CA ASN A 2 -32.68 35.64 41.74
C ASN A 2 -32.69 34.09 41.70
N SER A 3 -32.48 33.50 40.52
CA SER A 3 -31.19 32.93 39.98
C SER A 3 -30.90 31.55 40.58
N SER A 4 -30.58 30.46 39.88
CA SER A 4 -29.52 30.12 38.89
C SER A 4 -29.62 28.59 38.64
N GLY A 5 -29.16 27.92 37.57
CA GLY A 5 -28.28 28.20 36.43
C GLY A 5 -28.53 27.15 35.31
N THR A 6 -28.26 27.44 34.03
CA THR A 6 -27.01 27.09 33.29
C THR A 6 -26.60 25.63 33.54
N GLY A 7 -26.65 24.69 32.59
CA GLY A 7 -26.35 24.75 31.16
C GLY A 7 -25.16 23.82 30.94
N ASP A 8 -25.31 22.75 30.15
CA ASP A 8 -24.19 22.13 29.45
C ASP A 8 -24.70 21.35 28.23
N GLY A 9 -24.90 22.10 27.15
CA GLY A 9 -24.99 21.54 25.81
C GLY A 9 -23.56 21.26 25.35
N ASN A 10 -23.21 19.99 25.22
CA ASN A 10 -21.95 19.55 24.63
C ASN A 10 -21.98 19.84 23.12
N GLU A 11 -21.81 21.11 22.75
CA GLU A 11 -21.51 21.54 21.38
C GLU A 11 -20.03 21.23 21.11
N TYR A 12 -19.80 20.18 20.33
CA TYR A 12 -18.50 19.95 19.69
C TYR A 12 -18.19 21.15 18.77
N PRO A 13 -17.03 21.84 18.92
CA PRO A 13 -16.72 22.98 18.08
C PRO A 13 -16.46 22.55 16.63
N ALA A 14 -17.01 23.36 15.73
CA ALA A 14 -16.97 23.23 14.29
C ALA A 14 -15.54 23.22 13.70
N SER A 15 -15.39 22.39 12.65
CA SER A 15 -14.43 22.52 11.53
C SER A 15 -12.95 22.68 11.90
N VAL A 16 -12.25 21.56 12.07
CA VAL A 16 -10.80 21.52 11.83
C VAL A 16 -10.59 21.82 10.35
N ARG A 17 -10.07 23.00 10.00
CA ARG A 17 -9.70 23.30 8.62
C ARG A 17 -8.62 22.32 8.18
N PRO A 18 -8.69 21.75 6.96
CA PRO A 18 -7.62 20.90 6.45
C PRO A 18 -6.30 21.68 6.50
N LEU A 19 -5.25 21.04 7.01
CA LEU A 19 -3.93 21.64 7.14
C LEU A 19 -3.40 21.95 5.73
N ARG A 20 -3.55 23.21 5.29
CA ARG A 20 -2.87 23.70 4.09
C ARG A 20 -1.43 23.98 4.44
N LEU A 21 -0.57 22.99 4.21
CA LEU A 21 0.87 23.21 4.20
C LEU A 21 1.23 23.90 2.88
N ARG A 22 1.12 25.23 2.86
CA ARG A 22 1.91 26.03 1.92
C ARG A 22 3.30 26.22 2.52
N ALA A 23 4.32 25.90 1.73
CA ALA A 23 5.68 26.29 2.07
C ALA A 23 5.70 27.80 2.31
N ALA A 24 6.28 28.20 3.45
CA ALA A 24 6.30 29.57 3.93
C ALA A 24 6.90 30.55 2.90
N ASP A 25 6.22 31.69 2.74
CA ASP A 25 6.67 32.99 2.26
C ASP A 25 8.02 33.08 1.52
N ALA A 26 7.97 32.91 0.21
CA ALA A 26 8.86 33.62 -0.72
C ALA A 26 8.24 33.62 -2.12
N PHE A 27 7.54 34.70 -2.49
CA PHE A 27 7.81 35.42 -3.74
C PHE A 27 6.93 36.66 -3.84
N THR A 28 7.63 37.79 -3.85
CA THR A 28 7.19 39.12 -4.24
C THR A 28 6.51 39.14 -5.60
N LYS A 29 5.58 40.09 -5.75
CA LYS A 29 4.95 40.54 -7.00
C LYS A 29 5.91 40.55 -8.22
N ASN A 30 5.38 40.03 -9.33
CA ASN A 30 5.55 40.39 -10.75
C ASN A 30 6.06 39.26 -11.64
N GLY A 31 5.34 39.05 -12.75
CA GLY A 31 5.83 38.32 -13.92
C GLY A 31 4.72 37.61 -14.68
N ALA A 32 4.22 38.24 -15.74
CA ALA A 32 3.26 37.67 -16.68
C ALA A 32 3.82 36.38 -17.33
N GLY A 33 3.03 35.31 -17.25
CA GLY A 33 3.30 34.01 -17.87
C GLY A 33 2.33 33.00 -17.25
N GLY A 34 1.19 32.76 -17.89
CA GLY A 34 0.09 31.96 -17.36
C GLY A 34 0.50 30.52 -17.06
N ARG A 35 0.89 30.25 -15.81
CA ARG A 35 0.96 28.90 -15.26
C ARG A 35 -0.47 28.47 -14.94
N PRO A 36 -0.94 27.29 -15.38
CA PRO A 36 -2.24 26.78 -14.94
C PRO A 36 -2.25 26.74 -13.41
N PRO A 37 -3.40 27.00 -12.75
CA PRO A 37 -3.48 27.00 -11.28
C PRO A 37 -2.87 25.71 -10.75
N ASP A 38 -1.92 25.79 -9.81
CA ASP A 38 -1.20 24.63 -9.26
C ASP A 38 -2.21 23.68 -8.60
N ARG A 39 -2.68 22.71 -9.40
CA ARG A 39 -3.64 21.70 -8.98
C ARG A 39 -3.01 20.92 -7.81
N PRO A 40 -3.66 20.84 -6.65
CA PRO A 40 -3.03 20.28 -5.46
C PRO A 40 -2.90 18.76 -5.56
N LEU A 41 -1.91 18.20 -4.88
CA LEU A 41 -1.92 16.79 -4.51
C LEU A 41 -2.83 16.63 -3.29
N VAL A 42 -3.77 15.69 -3.35
CA VAL A 42 -4.62 15.36 -2.19
C VAL A 42 -4.15 14.06 -1.57
N ILE A 43 -3.98 14.04 -0.25
CA ILE A 43 -3.66 12.86 0.55
C ILE A 43 -4.86 12.54 1.43
N ILE A 44 -5.39 11.32 1.31
CA ILE A 44 -6.48 10.82 2.15
C ILE A 44 -5.93 9.69 3.02
N ASP A 45 -5.85 9.91 4.32
CA ASP A 45 -5.32 8.93 5.27
C ASP A 45 -5.96 9.12 6.65
N LYS A 46 -6.56 8.06 7.20
CA LYS A 46 -7.19 8.09 8.52
C LYS A 46 -6.20 8.33 9.66
N ARG A 47 -4.91 8.00 9.48
CA ARG A 47 -3.87 8.11 10.50
C ARG A 47 -3.18 9.47 10.45
N GLU A 48 -3.49 10.33 11.42
CA GLU A 48 -3.01 11.71 11.49
C GLU A 48 -1.48 11.86 11.39
N LEU A 49 -0.72 11.15 12.24
CA LEU A 49 0.75 11.23 12.21
C LEU A 49 1.34 10.81 10.85
N ARG A 50 0.77 9.80 10.21
CA ARG A 50 1.23 9.30 8.90
C ARG A 50 0.91 10.33 7.81
N ARG A 51 -0.31 10.86 7.83
CA ARG A 51 -0.79 11.90 6.92
C ARG A 51 0.07 13.17 6.99
N GLU A 52 0.36 13.65 8.20
CA GLU A 52 1.20 14.82 8.41
C GLU A 52 2.64 14.59 7.96
N CYS A 53 3.23 13.46 8.35
CA CYS A 53 4.60 13.11 7.96
C CYS A 53 4.73 13.04 6.43
N LEU A 54 3.79 12.37 5.76
CA LEU A 54 3.80 12.23 4.31
C LEU A 54 3.61 13.59 3.61
N ALA A 55 2.67 14.40 4.08
CA ALA A 55 2.44 15.74 3.54
C ALA A 55 3.68 16.63 3.69
N GLN A 56 4.30 16.65 4.88
CA GLN A 56 5.52 17.43 5.13
C GLN A 56 6.67 17.01 4.21
N ASN A 57 6.91 15.70 4.06
CA ASN A 57 7.99 15.21 3.21
C ASN A 57 7.74 15.53 1.72
N ILE A 58 6.51 15.38 1.24
CA ILE A 58 6.17 15.70 -0.15
C ILE A 58 6.27 17.20 -0.41
N SER A 59 5.74 18.03 0.49
CA SER A 59 5.85 19.49 0.39
C SER A 59 7.30 19.97 0.43
N ALA A 60 8.16 19.33 1.23
CA ALA A 60 9.59 19.65 1.28
C ALA A 60 10.31 19.30 -0.03
N ALA A 61 9.96 18.17 -0.66
CA ALA A 61 10.56 17.73 -1.92
C ALA A 61 10.03 18.48 -3.16
N LYS A 62 8.79 19.00 -3.10
CA LYS A 62 8.11 19.74 -4.18
C LYS A 62 7.43 21.02 -3.65
N PRO A 63 8.20 22.06 -3.28
CA PRO A 63 7.65 23.29 -2.69
C PRO A 63 6.66 24.04 -3.59
N GLU A 64 6.76 23.84 -4.90
CA GLU A 64 5.90 24.44 -5.92
C GLU A 64 4.53 23.78 -6.04
N ARG A 65 4.22 22.76 -5.23
CA ARG A 65 2.95 22.02 -5.28
C ARG A 65 2.22 22.08 -3.94
N ASP A 66 0.99 22.59 -3.98
CA ASP A 66 0.10 22.57 -2.82
C ASP A 66 -0.25 21.10 -2.48
N VAL A 67 -0.13 20.75 -1.20
CA VAL A 67 -0.56 19.44 -0.67
C VAL A 67 -1.75 19.68 0.27
N LEU A 68 -2.87 19.02 -0.01
CA LEU A 68 -4.07 19.04 0.82
C LEU A 68 -4.25 17.68 1.47
N THR A 69 -4.61 17.66 2.75
CA THR A 69 -4.75 16.42 3.51
C THR A 69 -6.15 16.29 4.09
N TYR A 70 -6.70 15.08 4.03
CA TYR A 70 -8.00 14.74 4.60
C TYR A 70 -7.91 13.37 5.30
N SER A 71 -8.78 13.17 6.29
CA SER A 71 -8.87 11.91 7.02
C SER A 71 -9.71 10.85 6.28
N SER A 72 -10.58 11.28 5.37
CA SER A 72 -11.44 10.38 4.59
C SER A 72 -11.88 11.01 3.26
N ALA A 73 -12.40 10.17 2.35
CA ALA A 73 -12.96 10.62 1.09
C ALA A 73 -14.19 11.53 1.29
N GLU A 74 -15.02 11.26 2.29
CA GLU A 74 -16.20 12.08 2.62
C GLU A 74 -15.82 13.46 3.17
N GLU A 75 -14.70 13.56 3.89
CA GLU A 75 -14.17 14.85 4.31
C GLU A 75 -13.67 15.66 3.11
N TRP A 76 -12.95 15.01 2.19
CA TRP A 76 -12.51 15.65 0.96
C TRP A 76 -13.69 16.12 0.10
N GLU A 77 -14.72 15.29 -0.07
CA GLU A 77 -15.92 15.61 -0.86
C GLU A 77 -16.61 16.90 -0.39
N ARG A 78 -16.73 17.07 0.93
CA ARG A 78 -17.33 18.28 1.52
C ARG A 78 -16.55 19.56 1.23
N HIS A 79 -15.26 19.47 0.95
CA HIS A 79 -14.38 20.61 0.72
C HIS A 79 -13.98 20.81 -0.75
N ARG A 80 -14.14 19.79 -1.61
CA ARG A 80 -13.64 19.85 -2.99
C ARG A 80 -14.42 20.82 -3.87
N GLN A 81 -15.70 21.08 -3.57
CA GLN A 81 -16.57 21.93 -4.40
C GLN A 81 -16.08 23.38 -4.49
N ASP A 82 -15.40 23.86 -3.45
CA ASP A 82 -14.89 25.24 -3.37
C ASP A 82 -13.40 25.36 -3.78
N GLY A 83 -12.77 24.25 -4.17
CA GLY A 83 -11.34 24.15 -4.44
C GLY A 83 -10.97 23.88 -5.89
N PRO A 84 -9.71 24.13 -6.30
CA PRO A 84 -9.22 23.66 -7.59
C PRO A 84 -9.21 22.12 -7.64
N PRO A 85 -9.45 21.51 -8.81
CA PRO A 85 -9.41 20.06 -8.95
C PRO A 85 -7.99 19.54 -8.67
N PRO A 86 -7.83 18.41 -7.98
CA PRO A 86 -6.51 17.89 -7.64
C PRO A 86 -5.74 17.42 -8.89
N CYS A 87 -4.42 17.42 -8.82
CA CYS A 87 -3.56 16.86 -9.86
C CYS A 87 -3.42 15.34 -9.74
N ALA A 88 -3.58 14.81 -8.52
CA ALA A 88 -3.60 13.40 -8.17
C ALA A 88 -4.21 13.24 -6.77
N VAL A 89 -4.69 12.02 -6.47
CA VAL A 89 -5.13 11.64 -5.12
C VAL A 89 -4.33 10.43 -4.66
N LEU A 90 -3.72 10.55 -3.49
CA LEU A 90 -3.07 9.45 -2.79
C LEU A 90 -4.00 8.97 -1.67
N LEU A 91 -4.64 7.82 -1.89
CA LEU A 91 -5.56 7.20 -0.95
C LEU A 91 -4.85 6.11 -0.15
N ASN A 92 -4.82 6.26 1.18
CA ASN A 92 -4.31 5.22 2.05
C ASN A 92 -5.41 4.21 2.40
N VAL A 93 -5.25 2.98 1.91
CA VAL A 93 -6.13 1.84 2.25
C VAL A 93 -5.56 0.96 3.36
N ALA A 94 -4.34 1.21 3.81
CA ALA A 94 -3.63 0.45 4.85
C ALA A 94 -3.65 -1.05 4.55
N GLU A 95 -4.13 -1.87 5.49
CA GLU A 95 -4.26 -3.34 5.36
C GLU A 95 -5.65 -3.78 4.84
N ARG A 96 -6.53 -2.84 4.47
CA ARG A 96 -7.88 -3.17 3.97
C ARG A 96 -7.78 -3.92 2.64
N GLN A 97 -8.53 -5.01 2.54
CA GLN A 97 -8.60 -5.82 1.31
C GLN A 97 -9.44 -5.11 0.26
N LEU A 98 -8.96 -5.03 -0.97
CA LEU A 98 -9.67 -4.36 -2.06
C LEU A 98 -10.96 -5.06 -2.47
N GLU A 99 -11.10 -6.36 -2.16
CA GLU A 99 -12.33 -7.12 -2.35
C GLU A 99 -13.42 -6.77 -1.32
N ASP A 100 -13.09 -6.02 -0.27
CA ASP A 100 -14.09 -5.46 0.63
C ASP A 100 -14.99 -4.50 -0.17
N PRO A 101 -16.32 -4.72 -0.22
CA PRO A 101 -17.24 -3.90 -0.98
C PRO A 101 -17.16 -2.40 -0.68
N ASP A 102 -16.85 -2.03 0.56
CA ASP A 102 -16.72 -0.63 0.97
C ASP A 102 -15.44 -0.01 0.39
N VAL A 103 -14.35 -0.77 0.35
CA VAL A 103 -13.07 -0.32 -0.24
C VAL A 103 -13.20 -0.23 -1.76
N GLU A 104 -13.78 -1.26 -2.40
CA GLU A 104 -14.02 -1.26 -3.84
C GLU A 104 -14.85 -0.04 -4.27
N SER A 105 -15.96 0.20 -3.56
CA SER A 105 -16.85 1.33 -3.85
C SER A 105 -16.12 2.67 -3.66
N GLU A 106 -15.36 2.83 -2.57
CA GLU A 106 -14.57 4.03 -2.30
C GLU A 106 -13.56 4.32 -3.44
N VAL A 107 -12.78 3.31 -3.84
CA VAL A 107 -11.76 3.46 -4.89
C VAL A 107 -12.42 3.75 -6.24
N ARG A 108 -13.46 2.99 -6.62
CA ARG A 108 -14.14 3.17 -7.91
C ARG A 108 -14.82 4.53 -8.03
N ASN A 109 -15.48 4.99 -6.96
CA ASN A 109 -16.13 6.30 -6.93
C ASN A 109 -15.10 7.42 -7.10
N LEU A 110 -13.98 7.35 -6.34
CA LEU A 110 -12.89 8.30 -6.49
C LEU A 110 -12.34 8.32 -7.92
N VAL A 111 -12.05 7.15 -8.50
CA VAL A 111 -11.51 7.04 -9.87
C VAL A 111 -12.48 7.64 -10.90
N ALA A 112 -13.78 7.33 -10.80
CA ALA A 112 -14.78 7.80 -11.75
C ALA A 112 -14.96 9.33 -11.69
N GLU A 113 -14.95 9.90 -10.49
CA GLU A 113 -15.18 11.33 -10.29
C GLU A 113 -13.95 12.19 -10.59
N LEU A 114 -12.75 11.65 -10.41
CA LEU A 114 -11.50 12.39 -10.53
C LEU A 114 -10.89 12.39 -11.92
N ALA A 115 -11.37 11.53 -12.83
CA ALA A 115 -10.82 11.40 -14.16
C ALA A 115 -10.72 12.78 -14.86
N PRO A 116 -9.53 13.16 -15.40
CA PRO A 116 -8.37 12.32 -15.67
C PRO A 116 -7.28 12.30 -14.57
N ALA A 117 -7.51 12.92 -13.40
CA ALA A 117 -6.54 12.89 -12.31
C ALA A 117 -6.35 11.45 -11.79
N PRO A 118 -5.11 10.96 -11.63
CA PRO A 118 -4.85 9.61 -11.16
C PRO A 118 -5.21 9.46 -9.67
N VAL A 119 -5.87 8.35 -9.35
CA VAL A 119 -5.97 7.83 -7.98
C VAL A 119 -4.86 6.81 -7.78
N ILE A 120 -4.09 6.97 -6.72
CA ILE A 120 -2.93 6.15 -6.34
C ILE A 120 -3.22 5.57 -4.97
N LEU A 121 -3.02 4.27 -4.81
CA LEU A 121 -3.23 3.59 -3.53
C LEU A 121 -1.92 3.49 -2.76
N LEU A 122 -1.93 3.91 -1.51
CA LEU A 122 -0.90 3.61 -0.51
C LEU A 122 -1.42 2.48 0.37
N THR A 123 -0.68 1.39 0.48
CA THR A 123 -1.13 0.18 1.18
C THR A 123 -0.01 -0.38 2.07
N ASP A 124 -0.35 -1.25 3.03
CA ASP A 124 0.62 -1.94 3.87
C ASP A 124 0.97 -3.35 3.32
N THR A 125 0.50 -3.71 2.12
CA THR A 125 0.72 -5.01 1.45
C THR A 125 1.29 -4.83 0.04
N ASP A 126 1.86 -5.88 -0.56
CA ASP A 126 2.32 -5.90 -1.95
C ASP A 126 1.88 -7.16 -2.71
N GLU A 127 0.79 -7.75 -2.24
CA GLU A 127 0.20 -8.96 -2.81
C GLU A 127 -0.32 -8.72 -4.22
N LEU A 128 0.01 -9.63 -5.14
CA LEU A 128 -0.34 -9.48 -6.55
C LEU A 128 -1.86 -9.36 -6.78
N THR A 129 -2.66 -10.13 -6.04
CA THR A 129 -4.13 -10.09 -6.12
C THR A 129 -4.67 -8.69 -5.85
N GLN A 130 -4.16 -8.03 -4.82
CA GLN A 130 -4.49 -6.65 -4.47
C GLN A 130 -4.03 -5.67 -5.57
N VAL A 131 -2.81 -5.84 -6.10
CA VAL A 131 -2.33 -4.99 -7.19
C VAL A 131 -3.24 -5.10 -8.43
N VAL A 132 -3.61 -6.32 -8.82
CA VAL A 132 -4.51 -6.54 -9.97
C VAL A 132 -5.87 -5.88 -9.73
N LYS A 133 -6.46 -6.05 -8.55
CA LYS A 133 -7.74 -5.42 -8.19
C LYS A 133 -7.69 -3.90 -8.25
N ALA A 134 -6.62 -3.29 -7.73
CA ALA A 134 -6.44 -1.85 -7.81
C ALA A 134 -6.46 -1.34 -9.26
N LEU A 135 -5.80 -2.06 -10.17
CA LEU A 135 -5.78 -1.71 -11.59
C LEU A 135 -7.15 -1.95 -12.25
N GLU A 136 -7.86 -3.03 -11.91
CA GLU A 136 -9.25 -3.29 -12.35
C GLU A 136 -10.22 -2.18 -11.90
N TYR A 137 -9.94 -1.55 -10.76
CA TYR A 137 -10.71 -0.41 -10.25
C TYR A 137 -10.30 0.92 -10.91
N GLY A 138 -9.25 0.91 -11.74
CA GLY A 138 -8.77 2.05 -12.52
C GLY A 138 -7.74 2.91 -11.79
N ALA A 139 -7.20 2.46 -10.65
CA ALA A 139 -6.09 3.14 -9.99
C ALA A 139 -4.87 3.19 -10.93
N LYS A 140 -4.11 4.29 -10.84
CA LYS A 140 -2.91 4.55 -11.65
C LYS A 140 -1.62 4.39 -10.87
N GLY A 141 -1.71 3.90 -9.64
CA GLY A 141 -0.54 3.54 -8.84
C GLY A 141 -0.92 2.67 -7.65
N TYR A 142 -0.03 1.74 -7.31
CA TYR A 142 -0.09 0.92 -6.10
C TYR A 142 1.26 1.01 -5.40
N ILE A 143 1.29 1.60 -4.21
CA ILE A 143 2.52 1.91 -3.48
C ILE A 143 2.45 1.21 -2.11
N PRO A 144 3.27 0.18 -1.88
CA PRO A 144 3.43 -0.39 -0.54
C PRO A 144 4.15 0.58 0.39
N SER A 145 3.75 0.66 1.66
CA SER A 145 4.36 1.54 2.66
C SER A 145 5.79 1.17 3.05
N SER A 146 6.28 0.03 2.55
CA SER A 146 7.66 -0.43 2.69
C SER A 146 8.64 0.25 1.73
N VAL A 147 8.17 0.96 0.71
CA VAL A 147 9.04 1.71 -0.22
C VAL A 147 9.49 3.04 0.39
N SER A 148 10.62 3.59 -0.10
CA SER A 148 11.11 4.88 0.36
C SER A 148 10.20 6.03 -0.11
N ILE A 149 10.31 7.18 0.57
CA ILE A 149 9.58 8.39 0.19
C ILE A 149 9.94 8.86 -1.23
N ASP A 150 11.19 8.71 -1.66
CA ASP A 150 11.62 9.06 -3.01
C ASP A 150 10.92 8.21 -4.07
N VAL A 151 10.79 6.90 -3.82
CA VAL A 151 10.05 5.99 -4.71
C VAL A 151 8.57 6.36 -4.75
N CYS A 152 7.97 6.72 -3.61
CA CYS A 152 6.59 7.20 -3.55
C CYS A 152 6.39 8.47 -4.39
N LEU A 153 7.30 9.43 -4.28
CA LEU A 153 7.27 10.67 -5.07
C LEU A 153 7.38 10.40 -6.58
N GLU A 154 8.32 9.57 -7.00
CA GLU A 154 8.47 9.20 -8.42
C GLU A 154 7.25 8.44 -8.94
N ALA A 155 6.66 7.56 -8.13
CA ALA A 155 5.40 6.88 -8.47
C ALA A 155 4.25 7.87 -8.70
N ILE A 156 4.11 8.88 -7.83
CA ILE A 156 3.10 9.94 -8.00
C ILE A 156 3.33 10.72 -9.29
N LEU A 157 4.58 11.13 -9.56
CA LEU A 157 4.94 11.86 -10.78
C LEU A 157 4.68 11.03 -12.05
N LEU A 158 5.01 9.74 -12.02
CA LEU A 158 4.75 8.80 -13.11
C LEU A 158 3.24 8.70 -13.40
N SER A 159 2.41 8.52 -12.37
CA SER A 159 0.96 8.45 -12.52
C SER A 159 0.38 9.77 -13.04
N MET A 160 0.89 10.92 -12.59
CA MET A 160 0.50 12.24 -13.10
C MET A 160 0.85 12.44 -14.58
N ALA A 161 1.93 11.81 -15.06
CA ALA A 161 2.31 11.79 -16.47
C ALA A 161 1.51 10.78 -17.31
N GLY A 162 0.53 10.08 -16.71
CA GLY A 162 -0.30 9.07 -17.38
C GLY A 162 0.25 7.65 -17.32
N GLY A 163 1.36 7.44 -16.62
CA GLY A 163 1.92 6.11 -16.36
C GLY A 163 1.17 5.34 -15.27
N ILE A 164 1.59 4.10 -15.05
CA ILE A 164 1.09 3.25 -13.96
C ILE A 164 2.27 2.76 -13.14
N PHE A 165 2.24 3.00 -11.83
CA PHE A 165 3.22 2.44 -10.90
C PHE A 165 2.69 1.17 -10.23
N VAL A 166 3.47 0.11 -10.26
CA VAL A 166 3.25 -1.12 -9.49
C VAL A 166 4.57 -1.59 -8.90
N PRO A 167 4.60 -2.15 -7.69
CA PRO A 167 5.84 -2.54 -7.05
C PRO A 167 6.44 -3.75 -7.77
N ALA A 168 7.76 -3.74 -7.93
CA ALA A 168 8.47 -4.79 -8.66
C ALA A 168 8.26 -6.19 -8.05
N SER A 169 8.09 -6.28 -6.73
CA SER A 169 7.80 -7.54 -6.02
C SER A 169 6.57 -8.26 -6.58
N SER A 170 5.50 -7.53 -6.88
CA SER A 170 4.29 -8.10 -7.48
C SER A 170 4.48 -8.49 -8.95
N ILE A 171 5.33 -7.78 -9.70
CA ILE A 171 5.68 -8.17 -11.08
C ILE A 171 6.45 -9.50 -11.11
N PHE A 172 7.39 -9.69 -10.18
CA PHE A 172 8.09 -10.97 -10.08
C PHE A 172 7.12 -12.11 -9.78
N ALA A 173 6.13 -11.90 -8.91
CA ALA A 173 5.06 -12.87 -8.69
C ALA A 173 4.26 -13.19 -9.98
N MET A 174 3.99 -12.19 -10.84
CA MET A 174 3.33 -12.43 -12.14
C MET A 174 4.16 -13.26 -13.12
N ARG A 175 5.48 -13.07 -13.17
CA ARG A 175 6.34 -13.84 -14.10
C ARG A 175 6.23 -15.34 -13.89
N HIS A 176 5.95 -15.77 -12.66
CA HIS A 176 5.75 -17.18 -12.34
C HIS A 176 4.38 -17.74 -12.76
N LEU A 177 3.41 -16.88 -13.10
CA LEU A 177 2.09 -17.28 -13.60
C LEU A 177 2.04 -17.44 -15.13
N PHE A 178 2.96 -16.78 -15.86
CA PHE A 178 2.92 -16.68 -17.32
C PHE A 178 4.04 -17.44 -18.06
N GLU A 179 4.80 -18.34 -17.41
CA GLU A 179 5.73 -19.22 -18.15
C GLU A 179 4.93 -20.20 -19.04
N PRO A 180 5.06 -20.10 -20.39
CA PRO A 180 4.31 -20.94 -21.31
C PRO A 180 5.04 -22.28 -21.47
N GLY A 181 4.60 -23.28 -20.70
CA GLY A 181 5.08 -24.65 -20.83
C GLY A 181 5.33 -25.33 -19.50
N GLY A 182 4.27 -25.77 -18.82
CA GLY A 182 4.42 -26.62 -17.65
C GLY A 182 3.17 -26.70 -16.78
N MET A 183 2.25 -27.59 -17.15
CA MET A 183 1.34 -28.21 -16.18
C MET A 183 2.19 -28.90 -15.09
N ALA A 184 2.53 -28.18 -14.01
CA ALA A 184 2.84 -28.70 -12.67
C ALA A 184 3.27 -27.56 -11.75
N ALA A 185 2.28 -26.92 -11.13
CA ALA A 185 2.32 -26.25 -9.83
C ALA A 185 3.72 -25.95 -9.25
N ARG A 186 4.13 -24.68 -9.34
CA ARG A 186 4.85 -23.97 -8.28
C ARG A 186 4.28 -22.56 -8.18
N PRO A 187 3.18 -22.36 -7.44
CA PRO A 187 2.55 -21.04 -7.35
C PRO A 187 3.42 -19.99 -6.62
N TYR A 188 4.61 -20.37 -6.12
CA TYR A 188 5.41 -19.57 -5.18
C TYR A 188 6.92 -19.59 -5.44
N ALA A 189 7.36 -19.94 -6.66
CA ALA A 189 8.68 -19.49 -7.09
C ALA A 189 8.71 -17.95 -6.90
N GLY A 190 9.66 -17.40 -6.15
CA GLY A 190 9.76 -15.96 -5.90
C GLY A 190 9.42 -15.47 -4.49
N ILE A 191 8.47 -16.07 -3.75
CA ILE A 191 8.18 -15.67 -2.35
C ILE A 191 9.30 -16.14 -1.43
N LEU A 192 9.78 -17.37 -1.65
CA LEU A 192 10.89 -17.96 -0.92
C LEU A 192 12.08 -18.09 -1.86
N THR A 193 13.28 -17.85 -1.35
CA THR A 193 14.51 -18.24 -2.06
C THR A 193 14.54 -19.75 -2.25
N ASP A 194 15.25 -20.27 -3.25
CA ASP A 194 15.37 -21.72 -3.49
C ASP A 194 15.75 -22.48 -2.22
N ARG A 195 16.67 -21.88 -1.44
CA ARG A 195 17.10 -22.45 -0.17
C ARG A 195 16.01 -22.49 0.90
N GLN A 196 15.14 -21.50 0.93
CA GLN A 196 13.99 -21.48 1.83
C GLN A 196 12.91 -22.47 1.40
N VAL A 197 12.75 -22.73 0.10
CA VAL A 197 11.84 -23.76 -0.43
C VAL A 197 12.27 -25.14 0.06
N GLU A 198 13.56 -25.47 -0.06
CA GLU A 198 14.10 -26.75 0.44
C GLU A 198 13.87 -26.95 1.95
N VAL A 199 14.08 -25.89 2.74
CA VAL A 199 13.81 -25.90 4.20
C VAL A 199 12.31 -26.05 4.48
N ALA A 200 11.45 -25.36 3.72
CA ALA A 200 10.00 -25.43 3.83
C ALA A 200 9.45 -26.83 3.52
N GLU A 201 9.94 -27.50 2.48
CA GLU A 201 9.56 -28.88 2.13
C GLU A 201 9.99 -29.89 3.20
N ALA A 202 11.17 -29.71 3.79
CA ALA A 202 11.64 -30.56 4.87
C ALA A 202 10.80 -30.35 6.15
N LEU A 203 10.39 -29.10 6.42
CA LEU A 203 9.45 -28.77 7.49
C LEU A 203 8.07 -29.39 7.28
N ARG A 204 7.54 -29.36 6.04
CA ARG A 204 6.26 -29.97 5.65
C ARG A 204 6.22 -31.46 6.01
N ARG A 205 7.35 -32.15 5.80
CA ARG A 205 7.53 -33.57 6.15
C ARG A 205 7.73 -33.82 7.65
N GLY A 206 7.55 -32.81 8.50
CA GLY A 206 7.68 -32.92 9.95
C GLY A 206 9.12 -33.08 10.47
N LYS A 207 10.14 -32.83 9.64
CA LYS A 207 11.54 -33.06 10.04
C LYS A 207 11.99 -32.09 11.13
N ALA A 208 12.84 -32.57 12.03
CA ALA A 208 13.48 -31.75 13.04
C ALA A 208 14.63 -30.91 12.43
N ASN A 209 14.92 -29.73 13.00
CA ASN A 209 15.96 -28.82 12.48
C ASN A 209 17.32 -29.50 12.29
N LYS A 210 17.68 -30.44 13.18
CA LYS A 210 18.93 -31.23 13.10
C LYS A 210 18.96 -32.12 11.84
N MET A 211 17.82 -32.70 11.47
CA MET A 211 17.69 -33.52 10.26
C MET A 211 17.72 -32.66 8.99
N ILE A 212 17.02 -31.53 9.00
CA ILE A 212 17.04 -30.55 7.89
C ILE A 212 18.47 -30.04 7.67
N ALA A 213 19.17 -29.74 8.77
CA ALA A 213 20.55 -29.30 8.75
C ALA A 213 21.47 -30.34 8.09
N HIS A 214 21.32 -31.61 8.46
CA HIS A 214 22.09 -32.70 7.86
C HIS A 214 21.78 -32.88 6.37
N GLU A 215 20.50 -32.97 5.99
CA GLU A 215 20.07 -33.20 4.60
C GLU A 215 20.46 -32.07 3.65
N LEU A 216 20.38 -30.83 4.14
CA LEU A 216 20.71 -29.66 3.34
C LEU A 216 22.18 -29.27 3.47
N ASN A 217 23.00 -29.95 4.27
CA ASN A 217 24.37 -29.54 4.58
C ASN A 217 24.45 -28.10 5.13
N LEU A 218 23.62 -27.81 6.14
CA LEU A 218 23.55 -26.54 6.89
C LEU A 218 23.90 -26.75 8.36
N ARG A 219 24.21 -25.65 9.06
CA ARG A 219 24.19 -25.66 10.53
C ARG A 219 22.75 -25.55 11.03
N GLU A 220 22.44 -26.17 12.17
CA GLU A 220 21.11 -26.10 12.78
C GLU A 220 20.70 -24.64 13.10
N SER A 221 21.66 -23.78 13.46
CA SER A 221 21.44 -22.35 13.64
C SER A 221 20.99 -21.66 12.35
N THR A 222 21.59 -22.01 11.21
CA THR A 222 21.21 -21.51 9.88
C THR A 222 19.80 -21.94 9.49
N VAL A 223 19.43 -23.19 9.78
CA VAL A 223 18.06 -23.67 9.59
C VAL A 223 17.06 -22.84 10.42
N LYS A 224 17.35 -22.57 11.70
CA LYS A 224 16.50 -21.72 12.54
C LYS A 224 16.29 -20.31 11.95
N VAL A 225 17.33 -19.73 11.34
CA VAL A 225 17.24 -18.45 10.65
C VAL A 225 16.35 -18.54 9.41
N HIS A 226 16.53 -19.56 8.57
CA HIS A 226 15.67 -19.76 7.40
C HIS A 226 14.19 -19.92 7.80
N ILE A 227 13.89 -20.72 8.83
CA ILE A 227 12.53 -20.93 9.34
C ILE A 227 11.92 -19.60 9.84
N ARG A 228 12.69 -18.79 10.57
CA ARG A 228 12.23 -17.46 11.01
C ARG A 228 11.89 -16.55 9.82
N ASN A 229 12.73 -16.55 8.79
CA ASN A 229 12.50 -15.73 7.60
C ASN A 229 11.34 -16.25 6.76
N ILE A 230 11.13 -17.56 6.70
CA ILE A 230 9.94 -18.17 6.10
C ILE A 230 8.69 -17.71 6.86
N MET A 231 8.66 -17.87 8.19
CA MET A 231 7.54 -17.41 9.03
C MET A 231 7.15 -15.95 8.77
N LYS A 232 8.14 -15.05 8.67
CA LYS A 232 7.90 -13.64 8.34
C LYS A 232 7.32 -13.44 6.93
N ARG A 233 7.81 -14.19 5.94
CA ARG A 233 7.41 -14.04 4.53
C ARG A 233 6.01 -14.58 4.24
N ILE A 234 5.56 -15.59 4.97
CA ILE A 234 4.22 -16.19 4.79
C ILE A 234 3.25 -15.86 5.95
N ASN A 235 3.60 -14.84 6.74
CA ASN A 235 2.85 -14.38 7.90
C ASN A 235 2.37 -15.52 8.82
N ALA A 236 3.29 -16.41 9.21
CA ALA A 236 3.02 -17.54 10.10
C ALA A 236 3.60 -17.28 11.50
N SER A 237 2.82 -17.60 12.53
CA SER A 237 3.15 -17.33 13.93
C SER A 237 3.99 -18.44 14.56
N ASN A 238 3.92 -19.66 14.02
CA ASN A 238 4.70 -20.80 14.53
C ASN A 238 5.06 -21.80 13.42
N ARG A 239 6.04 -22.68 13.71
CA ARG A 239 6.54 -23.68 12.74
C ARG A 239 5.48 -24.67 12.25
N THR A 240 4.47 -24.94 13.08
CA THR A 240 3.39 -25.87 12.74
C THR A 240 2.44 -25.20 11.76
N GLU A 241 2.16 -23.93 11.97
CA GLU A 241 1.42 -23.08 11.05
C GLU A 241 2.15 -22.92 9.72
N VAL A 242 3.49 -22.84 9.74
CA VAL A 242 4.30 -22.91 8.51
C VAL A 242 4.07 -24.23 7.77
N ALA A 243 4.16 -25.38 8.45
CA ALA A 243 3.95 -26.68 7.82
C ALA A 243 2.51 -26.85 7.28
N TYR A 244 1.51 -26.36 8.01
CA TYR A 244 0.11 -26.38 7.60
C TYR A 244 -0.15 -25.47 6.40
N LYS A 245 0.26 -24.20 6.47
CA LYS A 245 0.15 -23.26 5.34
C LYS A 245 0.90 -23.80 4.12
N ILE A 246 2.08 -24.39 4.29
CA ILE A 246 2.82 -25.03 3.18
C ILE A 246 2.04 -26.20 2.55
N ASN A 247 1.24 -26.96 3.30
CA ASN A 247 0.41 -28.03 2.70
C ASN A 247 -0.69 -27.47 1.81
N ASP A 248 -1.34 -26.38 2.20
CA ASP A 248 -2.31 -25.69 1.33
C ASP A 248 -1.62 -25.04 0.12
N LEU A 249 -0.33 -24.68 0.26
CA LEU A 249 0.50 -24.03 -0.77
C LEU A 249 1.20 -25.04 -1.73
N PHE A 250 1.39 -26.29 -1.31
CA PHE A 250 2.03 -27.38 -2.07
C PHE A 250 1.21 -28.67 -1.90
N PRO A 251 0.05 -28.80 -2.59
CA PRO A 251 -0.67 -30.07 -2.62
C PRO A 251 0.24 -31.18 -3.16
N ASP A 252 0.18 -32.36 -2.53
CA ASP A 252 1.15 -33.44 -2.72
C ASP A 252 1.39 -33.77 -4.21
N ARG A 253 2.68 -33.78 -4.60
CA ARG A 253 3.17 -34.35 -5.87
C ARG A 253 3.20 -35.89 -5.85
N LEU A 254 2.28 -36.53 -5.14
CA LEU A 254 2.23 -37.98 -4.98
C LEU A 254 0.90 -38.52 -5.51
N ALA A 255 0.72 -38.44 -6.83
CA ALA A 255 -0.27 -39.24 -7.56
C ALA A 255 0.07 -39.30 -9.06
N THR A 256 1.31 -39.62 -9.41
CA THR A 256 1.64 -40.20 -10.73
C THR A 256 2.94 -40.98 -10.60
N ASP A 257 2.79 -42.26 -10.26
CA ASP A 257 3.42 -43.41 -10.91
C ASP A 257 2.90 -44.70 -10.24
#